data_AF-A0A7Y2AY05-F1
#
_entry.id   AF-A0A7Y2AY05-F1
#
_cell.length_a   1.000
_cell.length_b   1.000
_cell.length_c   1.000
_cell.angle_alpha   90.00
_cell.angle_beta   90.00
_cell.angle_gamma   90.00
#
_symmetry.space_group_name_H-M   'P 1'
#
loop_
_entity.id
_entity.type
_entity.pdbx_description
1 polymer ?
#
loop_
_entity_poly.entity_id
_entity_poly.type
_entity_poly.pdbx_seq_one_letter_code
_entity_poly.pdbx_strand_id
1 'polypeptide(L)'
;MKGLLTVFKKEVRENLRDRKAVFNSILLGPILFPLIFIGLAWFGTSKQIERAEQVLEVPVVGSQHAPNLVGFLEQQGVVIQPAPEDPEGMVRSQEVPVVVRIPEKFGEQWTSGEPAVIEVIADPSRRESETPMRRIRSLLQAYGGQIGAMRLQLRGVSPNVATAIMVKDVDLSTPKSRGLLLMIFLPYMLMITAFTGGMHLAMDSTAGEKERKSLEPLLINPVPRWQIMCGKMLATVVFAFSSLTLTLISFRFALPYMPTGSLGIDLTLDLQT
;
A
#
# COMPACT_ATOMS: atom_id res chain seq x y z
N MET A 1 -22.79 15.13 -44.95
CA MET A 1 -21.41 14.94 -44.41
C MET A 1 -20.67 16.25 -44.16
N LYS A 2 -20.67 17.23 -45.07
CA LYS A 2 -19.98 18.53 -44.84
C LYS A 2 -20.45 19.25 -43.56
N GLY A 3 -21.76 19.25 -43.26
CA GLY A 3 -22.32 19.89 -42.07
C GLY A 3 -21.79 19.32 -40.74
N LEU A 4 -21.80 17.99 -40.59
CA LEU A 4 -21.24 17.30 -39.42
C LEU A 4 -19.77 17.68 -39.17
N LEU A 5 -18.95 17.63 -40.22
CA LEU A 5 -17.52 17.92 -40.11
C LEU A 5 -17.26 19.39 -39.73
N THR A 6 -18.10 20.31 -40.21
CA THR A 6 -18.04 21.73 -39.85
C THR A 6 -18.38 21.94 -38.38
N VAL A 7 -19.45 21.32 -37.88
CA VAL A 7 -19.82 21.37 -36.45
C VAL A 7 -18.68 20.79 -35.61
N PHE A 8 -18.18 19.61 -35.95
CA PHE A 8 -17.04 19.00 -35.24
C PHE A 8 -15.81 19.92 -35.17
N LYS A 9 -15.37 20.47 -36.31
CA LYS A 9 -14.21 21.39 -36.33
C LYS A 9 -14.44 22.65 -35.52
N LYS A 10 -15.66 23.18 -35.53
CA LYS A 10 -16.06 24.32 -34.71
C LYS A 10 -15.92 23.97 -33.23
N GLU A 11 -16.53 22.88 -32.77
CA GLU A 11 -16.51 22.46 -31.36
C GLU A 11 -15.09 22.20 -30.86
N VAL A 12 -14.27 21.48 -31.63
CA VAL A 12 -12.86 21.23 -31.26
C VAL A 12 -12.09 22.54 -31.15
N ARG A 13 -12.25 23.45 -32.11
CA ARG A 13 -11.54 24.74 -32.11
C ARG A 13 -11.97 25.66 -30.97
N GLU A 14 -13.26 25.66 -30.65
CA GLU A 14 -13.82 26.49 -29.56
C GLU A 14 -13.33 25.98 -28.20
N ASN A 15 -13.37 24.67 -27.98
CA ASN A 15 -12.88 24.06 -26.73
C ASN A 15 -11.37 24.20 -26.56
N LEU A 16 -10.58 23.99 -27.63
CA LEU A 16 -9.13 24.19 -27.57
C LEU A 16 -8.72 25.63 -27.25
N ARG A 17 -9.58 26.61 -27.50
CA ARG A 17 -9.34 28.02 -27.15
C ARG A 17 -9.58 28.30 -25.67
N ASP A 18 -10.45 27.53 -25.02
CA ASP A 18 -10.66 27.64 -23.58
C ASP A 18 -9.54 26.90 -22.84
N ARG A 19 -8.43 27.61 -22.61
CA ARG A 19 -7.26 27.07 -21.92
C ARG A 19 -7.57 26.56 -20.51
N LYS A 20 -8.53 27.18 -19.82
CA LYS A 20 -8.91 26.76 -18.45
C LYS A 20 -9.71 25.47 -18.51
N ALA A 21 -10.69 25.38 -19.41
CA ALA A 21 -11.46 24.16 -19.61
C ALA A 21 -10.57 23.01 -20.07
N VAL A 22 -9.67 23.23 -21.04
CA VAL A 22 -8.71 22.21 -21.50
C VAL A 22 -7.78 21.76 -20.37
N PHE A 23 -7.24 22.71 -19.60
CA PHE A 23 -6.37 22.37 -18.47
C PHE A 23 -7.10 21.54 -17.41
N ASN A 24 -8.28 21.96 -16.97
CA ASN A 24 -9.04 21.28 -15.93
C ASN A 24 -9.63 19.94 -16.40
N SER A 25 -10.07 19.84 -17.65
CA SER A 25 -10.73 18.63 -18.18
C SER A 25 -9.74 17.61 -18.73
N ILE A 26 -8.74 18.03 -19.50
CA ILE A 26 -7.81 17.14 -20.19
C ILE A 26 -6.50 16.97 -19.41
N LEU A 27 -6.00 17.99 -18.73
CA LEU A 27 -4.66 17.92 -18.14
C LEU A 27 -4.66 17.49 -16.67
N LEU A 28 -5.61 18.00 -15.88
CA LEU A 28 -5.63 17.82 -14.44
C LEU A 28 -5.74 16.35 -14.06
N GLY A 29 -6.73 15.62 -14.57
CA GLY A 29 -6.91 14.19 -14.26
C GLY A 29 -5.70 13.34 -14.65
N PRO A 30 -5.26 13.37 -15.93
CA PRO A 30 -4.12 12.59 -16.40
C PRO A 30 -2.79 12.88 -15.71
N ILE A 31 -2.61 14.04 -15.07
CA ILE A 31 -1.40 14.36 -14.28
C ILE A 31 -1.61 14.00 -12.81
N LEU A 32 -2.73 14.41 -12.24
CA LEU A 32 -3.02 14.27 -10.81
C LEU A 32 -3.10 12.79 -10.40
N PHE A 33 -3.78 11.97 -11.19
CA PHE A 33 -4.04 10.58 -10.82
C PHE A 33 -2.79 9.70 -10.80
N PRO A 34 -1.89 9.74 -11.81
CA PRO A 34 -0.59 9.06 -11.71
C PRO A 34 0.26 9.55 -10.55
N LEU A 35 0.20 10.85 -10.22
CA LEU A 35 0.94 11.43 -9.11
C LEU A 35 0.43 10.91 -7.75
N ILE A 36 -0.90 10.88 -7.57
CA ILE A 36 -1.52 10.24 -6.40
C ILE A 36 -1.20 8.75 -6.35
N PHE A 37 -1.23 8.06 -7.49
CA PHE A 37 -0.92 6.62 -7.58
C PHE A 37 0.51 6.31 -7.11
N ILE A 38 1.50 7.08 -7.58
CA ILE A 38 2.89 6.99 -7.12
C ILE A 38 2.95 7.31 -5.62
N GLY A 39 2.33 8.40 -5.17
CA GLY A 39 2.37 8.81 -3.76
C GLY A 39 1.83 7.74 -2.81
N LEU A 40 0.70 7.11 -3.16
CA LEU A 40 0.13 6.00 -2.40
C LEU A 40 1.02 4.76 -2.41
N ALA A 41 1.63 4.44 -3.55
CA ALA A 41 2.56 3.32 -3.68
C ALA A 41 3.79 3.53 -2.78
N TRP A 42 4.40 4.72 -2.83
CA TRP A 42 5.54 5.10 -1.98
C TRP A 42 5.19 5.04 -0.49
N PHE A 43 4.05 5.64 -0.09
CA PHE A 43 3.63 5.62 1.31
C PHE A 43 3.35 4.20 1.83
N GLY A 44 2.75 3.35 0.99
CA GLY A 44 2.53 1.95 1.30
C GLY A 44 3.82 1.18 1.55
N THR A 45 4.84 1.38 0.71
CA THR A 45 6.15 0.73 0.87
C THR A 45 6.93 1.28 2.04
N SER A 46 6.93 2.60 2.26
CA SER A 46 7.64 3.21 3.38
C SER A 46 7.12 2.69 4.72
N LYS A 47 5.80 2.54 4.89
CA LYS A 47 5.25 1.95 6.11
C LYS A 47 5.59 0.48 6.30
N GLN A 48 5.81 -0.28 5.24
CA GLN A 48 6.24 -1.68 5.37
C GLN A 48 7.72 -1.79 5.70
N ILE A 49 8.56 -0.99 5.05
CA ILE A 49 10.01 -0.96 5.30
C ILE A 49 10.30 -0.42 6.69
N GLU A 50 9.67 0.68 7.09
CA GLU A 50 9.79 1.26 8.42
C GLU A 50 9.40 0.24 9.51
N ARG A 51 8.36 -0.57 9.29
CA ARG A 51 7.98 -1.64 10.24
C ARG A 51 8.94 -2.81 10.29
N ALA A 52 9.64 -3.09 9.19
CA ALA A 52 10.65 -4.15 9.13
C ALA A 52 11.98 -3.70 9.75
N GLU A 53 12.31 -2.42 9.62
CA GLU A 53 13.57 -1.81 10.08
C GLU A 53 13.46 -1.16 11.46
N GLN A 54 12.26 -0.96 11.99
CA GLN A 54 12.08 -0.42 13.34
C GLN A 54 12.83 -1.31 14.36
N VAL A 55 13.78 -0.68 15.03
CA VAL A 55 14.51 -1.25 16.16
C VAL A 55 13.46 -1.59 17.21
N LEU A 56 13.47 -2.83 17.66
CA LEU A 56 12.48 -3.32 18.61
C LEU A 56 12.90 -2.87 20.00
N GLU A 57 12.32 -1.77 20.47
CA GLU A 57 12.56 -1.28 21.82
C GLU A 57 11.58 -1.94 22.80
N VAL A 58 12.11 -2.59 23.82
CA VAL A 58 11.29 -3.38 24.76
C VAL A 58 11.74 -3.11 26.18
N PRO A 59 10.86 -2.53 27.01
CA PRO A 59 11.09 -2.47 28.45
C PRO A 59 11.11 -3.88 29.03
N VAL A 60 12.13 -4.18 29.81
CA VAL A 60 12.30 -5.49 30.46
C VAL A 60 12.32 -5.32 31.97
N VAL A 61 11.31 -5.89 32.64
CA VAL A 61 11.26 -6.01 34.10
C VAL A 61 12.06 -7.23 34.52
N GLY A 62 12.95 -7.07 35.50
CA GLY A 62 13.73 -8.19 36.03
C GLY A 62 14.88 -8.65 35.11
N SER A 63 15.43 -7.74 34.30
CA SER A 63 16.57 -8.03 33.40
C SER A 63 17.75 -8.70 34.10
N GLN A 64 17.95 -8.40 35.39
CA GLN A 64 18.99 -8.99 36.24
C GLN A 64 18.84 -10.50 36.48
N HIS A 65 17.62 -11.04 36.40
CA HIS A 65 17.36 -12.46 36.63
C HIS A 65 17.76 -13.34 35.44
N ALA A 66 17.95 -12.75 34.25
CA ALA A 66 18.24 -13.49 33.03
C ALA A 66 19.24 -12.76 32.10
N PRO A 67 20.48 -12.49 32.56
CA PRO A 67 21.46 -11.72 31.79
C PRO A 67 21.79 -12.35 30.42
N ASN A 68 21.82 -13.69 30.34
CA ASN A 68 22.09 -14.39 29.08
C ASN A 68 20.94 -14.24 28.05
N LEU A 69 19.69 -14.19 28.53
CA LEU A 69 18.54 -13.95 27.66
C LEU A 69 18.54 -12.51 27.15
N VAL A 70 18.82 -11.55 28.03
CA VAL A 70 18.92 -10.13 27.68
C VAL A 70 20.01 -9.92 26.62
N GLY A 71 21.21 -10.49 26.82
CA GLY A 71 22.28 -10.43 25.84
C GLY A 71 21.93 -11.09 24.50
N PHE A 72 21.18 -12.19 24.50
CA PHE A 72 20.66 -12.79 23.26
C PHE A 72 19.70 -11.85 22.53
N LEU A 73 18.77 -11.21 23.23
CA LEU A 73 17.84 -10.25 22.63
C LEU A 73 18.58 -9.05 22.03
N GLU A 74 19.58 -8.51 22.73
CA GLU A 74 20.42 -7.42 22.23
C GLU A 74 21.21 -7.81 20.98
N GLN A 75 21.77 -9.03 20.93
CA GLN A 75 22.44 -9.57 19.75
C GLN A 75 21.51 -9.70 18.53
N GLN A 76 20.21 -9.89 18.76
CA GLN A 76 19.18 -9.93 17.72
C GLN A 76 18.63 -8.54 17.36
N GLY A 77 19.26 -7.47 17.87
CA GLY A 77 18.92 -6.08 17.57
C GLY A 77 17.73 -5.53 18.35
N VAL A 78 17.41 -6.12 19.51
CA VAL A 78 16.41 -5.58 20.44
C VAL A 78 17.09 -4.60 21.38
N VAL A 79 16.54 -3.39 21.52
CA VAL A 79 17.03 -2.41 22.49
C VAL A 79 16.25 -2.56 23.78
N ILE A 80 16.97 -2.86 24.86
CA ILE A 80 16.38 -3.13 26.16
C ILE A 80 16.24 -1.81 26.92
N GLN A 81 15.00 -1.46 27.25
CA GLN A 81 14.69 -0.28 28.04
C GLN A 81 14.58 -0.62 29.53
N PRO A 82 14.79 0.37 30.44
CA PRO A 82 14.68 0.16 31.88
C PRO A 82 13.29 -0.36 32.28
N ALA A 83 13.25 -1.08 33.39
CA ALA A 83 12.02 -1.66 33.93
C ALA A 83 11.02 -0.53 34.29
N PRO A 84 9.80 -0.56 33.76
CA PRO A 84 8.77 0.41 34.12
C PRO A 84 8.21 0.13 35.52
N GLU A 85 7.74 1.19 36.21
CA GLU A 85 7.09 1.07 37.52
C GLU A 85 5.74 0.34 37.44
N ASP A 86 4.96 0.58 36.38
CA ASP A 86 3.69 -0.11 36.09
C ASP A 86 3.66 -0.67 34.65
N PRO A 87 4.12 -1.93 34.45
CA PRO A 87 4.17 -2.60 33.15
C PRO A 87 2.81 -2.69 32.46
N GLU A 88 1.76 -3.05 33.20
CA GLU A 88 0.41 -3.18 32.68
C GLU A 88 -0.21 -1.81 32.35
N GLY A 89 0.01 -0.82 33.21
CA GLY A 89 -0.42 0.56 32.99
C GLY A 89 0.14 1.14 31.70
N MET A 90 1.44 0.99 31.45
CA MET A 90 2.08 1.52 30.24
C MET A 90 1.59 0.88 28.93
N VAL A 91 1.29 -0.43 28.94
CA VAL A 91 0.69 -1.09 27.78
C VAL A 91 -0.75 -0.63 27.58
N ARG A 92 -1.50 -0.41 28.67
CA ARG A 92 -2.88 0.12 28.60
C ARG A 92 -2.93 1.59 28.15
N SER A 93 -1.97 2.41 28.59
CA SER A 93 -1.85 3.82 28.20
C SER A 93 -1.26 4.01 26.81
N GLN A 94 -0.76 2.94 26.18
CA GLN A 94 -0.16 2.91 24.83
C GLN A 94 1.19 3.63 24.74
N GLU A 95 1.87 3.80 25.86
CA GLU A 95 3.23 4.36 25.86
C GLU A 95 4.22 3.39 25.24
N VAL A 96 4.00 2.08 25.42
CA VAL A 96 4.84 1.02 24.84
C VAL A 96 3.98 -0.11 24.26
N PRO A 97 4.38 -0.67 23.11
CA PRO A 97 3.59 -1.69 22.42
C PRO A 97 3.67 -3.08 23.07
N VAL A 98 4.78 -3.39 23.75
CA VAL A 98 5.04 -4.67 24.43
C VAL A 98 6.00 -4.48 25.59
N VAL A 99 5.76 -5.17 26.71
CA VAL A 99 6.67 -5.26 27.85
C VAL A 99 6.98 -6.73 28.14
N VAL A 100 8.23 -7.02 28.47
CA VAL A 100 8.65 -8.36 28.90
C VAL A 100 8.93 -8.34 30.39
N ARG A 101 8.31 -9.25 31.13
CA ARG A 101 8.54 -9.42 32.57
C ARG A 101 9.17 -10.77 32.84
N ILE A 102 10.31 -10.72 33.53
CA ILE A 102 11.08 -11.88 33.95
C ILE A 102 10.89 -12.02 35.47
N PRO A 103 10.11 -13.02 35.92
CA PRO A 103 9.90 -13.24 37.35
C PRO A 103 11.19 -13.60 38.08
N GLU A 104 11.30 -13.28 39.37
CA GLU A 104 12.47 -13.58 40.20
C GLU A 104 12.82 -15.09 40.22
N LYS A 105 11.80 -15.95 40.16
CA LYS A 105 11.93 -17.42 40.11
C LYS A 105 12.56 -17.94 38.83
N PHE A 106 12.77 -17.09 37.82
CA PHE A 106 13.35 -17.49 36.54
C PHE A 106 14.70 -18.18 36.74
N GLY A 107 15.61 -17.61 37.55
CA GLY A 107 16.96 -18.15 37.75
C GLY A 107 16.97 -19.55 38.39
N GLU A 108 16.09 -19.78 39.36
CA GLU A 108 15.93 -21.07 40.04
C GLU A 108 15.41 -22.13 39.07
N GLN A 109 14.30 -21.84 38.38
CA GLN A 109 13.70 -22.72 37.38
C GLN A 109 14.67 -23.01 36.22
N TRP A 110 15.44 -22.00 35.82
CA TRP A 110 16.42 -22.13 34.76
C TRP A 110 17.54 -23.11 35.13
N THR A 111 18.04 -23.04 36.36
CA THR A 111 19.15 -23.86 36.84
C THR A 111 18.71 -25.28 37.20
N SER A 112 17.48 -25.45 37.72
CA SER A 112 16.89 -26.77 38.00
C SER A 112 16.54 -27.57 36.74
N GLY A 113 16.59 -26.93 35.57
CA GLY A 113 16.24 -27.55 34.29
C GLY A 113 14.75 -27.58 34.01
N GLU A 114 13.95 -26.88 34.83
CA GLU A 114 12.51 -26.69 34.62
C GLU A 114 12.25 -25.61 33.54
N PRO A 115 11.02 -25.58 32.97
CA PRO A 115 10.60 -24.49 32.09
C PRO A 115 10.50 -23.18 32.89
N ALA A 116 11.40 -22.23 32.61
CA ALA A 116 11.37 -20.91 33.24
C ALA A 116 10.29 -20.03 32.58
N VAL A 117 9.44 -19.43 33.41
CA VAL A 117 8.31 -18.60 32.93
C VAL A 117 8.81 -17.21 32.56
N ILE A 118 8.36 -16.70 31.40
CA ILE A 118 8.55 -15.31 30.96
C ILE A 118 7.19 -14.78 30.54
N GLU A 119 6.84 -13.59 31.01
CA GLU A 119 5.56 -12.96 30.70
C GLU A 119 5.75 -11.89 29.61
N VAL A 120 4.93 -11.98 28.56
CA VAL A 120 4.89 -10.98 27.48
C VAL A 120 3.57 -10.23 27.60
N ILE A 121 3.64 -8.99 28.06
CA ILE A 121 2.49 -8.12 28.32
C ILE A 121 2.28 -7.26 27.06
N ALA A 122 1.15 -7.48 26.38
CA ALA A 122 0.77 -6.76 25.16
C ALA A 122 -0.75 -6.79 24.98
N ASP A 123 -1.30 -5.86 24.19
CA ASP A 123 -2.71 -5.86 23.75
C ASP A 123 -2.82 -6.40 22.30
N PRO A 124 -3.18 -7.67 22.09
CA PRO A 124 -3.21 -8.27 20.76
C PRO A 124 -4.35 -7.74 19.87
N SER A 125 -5.32 -7.00 20.43
CA SER A 125 -6.38 -6.37 19.62
C SER A 125 -5.87 -5.18 18.80
N ARG A 126 -4.67 -4.69 19.13
CA ARG A 126 -4.05 -3.51 18.50
C ARG A 126 -3.00 -3.92 17.50
N ARG A 127 -3.13 -3.37 16.29
CA ARG A 127 -2.17 -3.57 15.20
C ARG A 127 -0.74 -3.12 15.56
N GLU A 128 -0.60 -2.12 16.42
CA GLU A 128 0.70 -1.58 16.86
C GLU A 128 1.44 -2.53 17.80
N SER A 129 0.72 -3.28 18.66
CA SER A 129 1.29 -4.29 19.55
C SER A 129 1.47 -5.65 18.89
N GLU A 130 0.67 -5.98 17.87
CA GLU A 130 0.66 -7.30 17.21
C GLU A 130 2.04 -7.67 16.63
N THR A 131 2.69 -6.75 15.92
CA THR A 131 3.97 -7.02 15.25
C THR A 131 5.13 -7.16 16.26
N PRO A 132 5.35 -6.19 17.18
CA PRO A 132 6.36 -6.31 18.24
C PRO A 132 6.18 -7.56 19.11
N MET A 133 4.95 -7.87 19.52
CA MET A 133 4.63 -9.06 20.32
C MET A 133 5.04 -10.35 19.59
N ARG A 134 4.70 -10.47 18.30
CA ARG A 134 5.06 -11.66 17.49
C ARG A 134 6.57 -11.80 17.36
N ARG A 135 7.28 -10.69 17.12
CA ARG A 135 8.75 -10.68 17.01
C ARG A 135 9.41 -11.10 18.32
N ILE A 136 9.00 -10.54 19.47
CA ILE A 136 9.49 -10.99 20.78
C ILE A 136 9.20 -12.46 21.03
N ARG A 137 7.96 -12.93 20.80
CA ARG A 137 7.62 -14.34 21.01
C ARG A 137 8.48 -15.28 20.17
N SER A 138 8.74 -14.92 18.91
CA SER A 138 9.62 -15.68 18.02
C SER A 138 11.05 -15.75 18.56
N LEU A 139 11.62 -14.63 19.03
CA LEU A 139 12.96 -14.59 19.63
C LEU A 139 13.05 -15.44 20.92
N LEU A 140 12.04 -15.35 21.80
CA LEU A 140 11.98 -16.15 23.02
C LEU A 140 11.88 -17.65 22.70
N GLN A 141 11.09 -18.03 21.69
CA GLN A 141 10.98 -19.41 21.23
C GLN A 141 12.29 -19.91 20.61
N ALA A 142 12.98 -19.09 19.82
CA ALA A 142 14.28 -19.42 19.24
C ALA A 142 15.33 -19.67 20.33
N TYR A 143 15.42 -18.78 21.33
CA TYR A 143 16.29 -18.96 22.49
C TYR A 143 15.95 -20.23 23.27
N GLY A 144 14.67 -20.43 23.60
CA GLY A 144 14.20 -21.63 24.29
C GLY A 144 14.51 -22.93 23.54
N GLY A 145 14.36 -22.92 22.22
CA GLY A 145 14.69 -24.04 21.34
C GLY A 145 16.19 -24.36 21.33
N GLN A 146 17.05 -23.35 21.24
CA GLN A 146 18.51 -23.52 21.29
C GLN A 146 18.96 -24.13 22.61
N ILE A 147 18.50 -23.57 23.74
CA ILE A 147 18.86 -24.08 25.06
C ILE A 147 18.26 -25.48 25.29
N GLY A 148 17.02 -25.70 24.86
CA GLY A 148 16.36 -27.01 24.94
C GLY A 148 17.14 -28.10 24.21
N ALA A 149 17.61 -27.80 22.99
CA ALA A 149 18.44 -28.72 22.21
C ALA A 149 19.76 -29.05 22.93
N MET A 150 20.46 -28.05 23.47
CA MET A 150 21.69 -28.28 24.25
C MET A 150 21.44 -29.13 25.50
N ARG A 151 20.33 -28.87 26.23
CA ARG A 151 19.94 -29.65 27.42
C ARG A 151 19.64 -31.12 27.09
N LEU A 152 19.08 -31.40 25.91
CA LEU A 152 18.84 -32.78 25.46
C LEU A 152 20.15 -33.47 25.09
N GLN A 153 21.02 -32.79 24.34
CA GLN A 153 22.34 -33.31 23.95
C GLN A 153 23.21 -33.68 25.15
N LEU A 154 23.26 -32.82 26.17
CA LEU A 154 23.99 -33.09 27.41
C LEU A 154 23.48 -34.32 28.17
N ARG A 155 22.21 -34.71 27.93
CA ARG A 155 21.60 -35.92 28.50
C ARG A 155 21.65 -37.12 27.56
N GLY A 156 22.39 -37.03 26.44
CA GLY A 156 22.51 -38.09 25.45
C GLY A 156 21.25 -38.30 24.60
N VAL A 157 20.28 -37.37 24.66
CA VAL A 157 19.06 -37.43 23.86
C VAL A 157 19.25 -36.56 22.62
N SER A 158 18.98 -37.13 21.45
CA SER A 158 19.01 -36.37 20.20
C SER A 158 17.91 -35.29 20.21
N PRO A 159 18.22 -34.01 19.94
CA PRO A 159 17.22 -32.93 19.87
C PRO A 159 16.09 -33.22 18.89
N ASN A 160 16.36 -34.01 17.84
CA ASN A 160 15.39 -34.36 16.81
C ASN A 160 14.19 -35.14 17.36
N VAL A 161 14.33 -35.80 18.51
CA VAL A 161 13.24 -36.52 19.17
C VAL A 161 12.15 -35.55 19.67
N ALA A 162 12.53 -34.32 20.04
CA ALA A 162 11.59 -33.29 20.48
C ALA A 162 10.92 -32.54 19.29
N THR A 163 11.53 -32.55 18.11
CA THR A 163 11.02 -31.88 16.91
C THR A 163 10.37 -32.90 15.96
N ALA A 164 9.14 -33.32 16.26
CA ALA A 164 8.45 -34.35 15.50
C ALA A 164 8.00 -33.92 14.09
N ILE A 165 7.82 -32.61 13.87
CA ILE A 165 7.32 -32.05 12.60
C ILE A 165 8.27 -30.95 12.15
N MET A 166 8.80 -31.09 10.93
CA MET A 166 9.55 -30.04 10.25
C MET A 166 8.63 -29.34 9.27
N VAL A 167 8.17 -28.15 9.63
CA VAL A 167 7.39 -27.30 8.73
C VAL A 167 8.36 -26.69 7.73
N LYS A 168 8.13 -26.97 6.44
CA LYS A 168 8.84 -26.33 5.33
C LYS A 168 7.88 -25.40 4.63
N ASP A 169 8.13 -24.11 4.74
CA ASP A 169 7.39 -23.12 3.95
C ASP A 169 7.81 -23.25 2.48
N VAL A 170 6.83 -23.57 1.62
CA VAL A 170 7.00 -23.53 0.17
C VAL A 170 6.32 -22.27 -0.31
N ASP A 171 7.12 -21.25 -0.63
CA ASP A 171 6.61 -19.98 -1.13
C ASP A 171 6.04 -20.16 -2.55
N LEU A 172 4.72 -20.05 -2.66
CA LEU A 172 3.97 -20.08 -3.93
C LEU A 172 3.54 -18.67 -4.36
N SER A 173 4.08 -17.62 -3.74
CA SER A 173 3.73 -16.23 -4.06
C SER A 173 4.12 -15.91 -5.50
N THR A 174 3.13 -15.77 -6.38
CA THR A 174 3.35 -15.10 -7.66
C THR A 174 3.67 -13.62 -7.40
N PRO A 175 4.68 -13.01 -8.06
CA PRO A 175 5.01 -11.59 -7.89
C PRO A 175 3.79 -10.65 -7.96
N LYS A 176 2.80 -11.02 -8.78
CA LYS A 176 1.51 -10.31 -8.96
C LYS A 176 0.70 -10.04 -7.68
N SER A 177 0.84 -10.84 -6.60
CA SER A 177 -0.10 -10.78 -5.48
C SER A 177 0.08 -9.57 -4.56
N ARG A 178 1.28 -9.00 -4.45
CA ARG A 178 1.55 -7.86 -3.54
C ARG A 178 1.12 -6.50 -4.12
N GLY A 179 1.05 -6.38 -5.45
CA GLY A 179 0.53 -5.20 -6.15
C GLY A 179 -0.95 -5.26 -6.53
N LEU A 180 -1.69 -6.29 -6.10
CA LEU A 180 -3.04 -6.59 -6.60
C LEU A 180 -4.02 -5.42 -6.40
N LEU A 181 -3.97 -4.75 -5.24
CA LEU A 181 -4.85 -3.61 -4.96
C LEU A 181 -4.60 -2.42 -5.91
N LEU A 182 -3.33 -2.15 -6.23
CA LEU A 182 -2.96 -1.09 -7.17
C LEU A 182 -3.34 -1.46 -8.61
N MET A 183 -3.19 -2.73 -8.99
CA MET A 183 -3.64 -3.23 -10.29
C MET A 183 -5.16 -3.20 -10.45
N ILE A 184 -5.93 -3.49 -9.39
CA ILE A 184 -7.39 -3.37 -9.41
C ILE A 184 -7.83 -1.91 -9.54
N PHE A 185 -7.07 -0.97 -8.97
CA PHE A 185 -7.42 0.45 -9.00
C PHE A 185 -7.17 1.11 -10.36
N LEU A 186 -6.20 0.61 -11.15
CA LEU A 186 -5.81 1.21 -12.43
C LEU A 186 -6.96 1.26 -13.48
N PRO A 187 -7.75 0.20 -13.72
CA PRO A 187 -8.92 0.27 -14.61
C PRO A 187 -9.95 1.33 -14.18
N TYR A 188 -10.22 1.45 -12.87
CA TYR A 188 -11.13 2.47 -12.34
C TYR A 188 -10.59 3.88 -12.58
N MET A 189 -9.28 4.10 -12.39
CA MET A 189 -8.64 5.37 -12.72
C MET A 189 -8.83 5.73 -14.19
N LEU A 190 -8.54 4.81 -15.11
CA LEU A 190 -8.68 5.04 -16.56
C LEU A 190 -10.13 5.32 -16.95
N MET A 191 -11.08 4.63 -16.32
CA MET A 191 -12.52 4.88 -16.53
C MET A 191 -12.91 6.28 -16.05
N ILE A 192 -12.46 6.68 -14.86
CA ILE A 192 -12.75 8.01 -14.31
C ILE A 192 -12.11 9.10 -15.17
N THR A 193 -10.85 8.98 -15.60
CA THR A 193 -10.19 10.01 -16.44
C THR A 193 -10.80 10.14 -17.82
N ALA A 194 -11.19 9.01 -18.44
CA ALA A 194 -11.91 9.03 -19.71
C ALA A 194 -13.27 9.73 -19.55
N PHE A 195 -14.00 9.42 -18.47
CA PHE A 195 -15.28 10.05 -18.17
C PHE A 195 -15.13 11.56 -17.94
N THR A 196 -14.25 11.98 -17.03
CA THR A 196 -14.05 13.40 -16.69
C THR A 196 -13.51 14.20 -17.87
N GLY A 197 -12.70 13.58 -18.73
CA GLY A 197 -12.14 14.23 -19.93
C GLY A 197 -13.18 14.62 -20.98
N GLY A 198 -14.27 13.85 -21.11
CA GLY A 198 -15.40 14.19 -21.98
C GLY A 198 -16.49 15.01 -21.29
N MET A 199 -16.58 14.93 -19.96
CA MET A 199 -17.70 15.46 -19.18
C MET A 199 -17.89 16.97 -19.34
N HIS A 200 -16.80 17.75 -19.29
CA HIS A 200 -16.88 19.21 -19.42
C HIS A 200 -17.44 19.66 -20.79
N LEU A 201 -16.97 19.04 -21.87
CA LEU A 201 -17.45 19.34 -23.22
C LEU A 201 -18.91 18.88 -23.39
N ALA A 202 -19.29 17.73 -22.82
CA ALA A 202 -20.68 17.28 -22.84
C ALA A 202 -21.62 18.26 -22.14
N MET A 203 -21.20 18.81 -20.98
CA MET A 203 -21.97 19.81 -20.23
C MET A 203 -22.12 21.12 -21.00
N ASP A 204 -21.02 21.69 -21.52
CA ASP A 204 -21.08 22.96 -22.26
C ASP A 204 -21.89 22.81 -23.56
N SER A 205 -21.78 21.66 -24.24
CA SER A 205 -22.53 21.36 -25.45
C SER A 205 -24.04 21.20 -25.24
N THR A 206 -24.53 21.01 -24.02
CA THR A 206 -25.97 20.84 -23.75
C THR A 206 -26.53 22.01 -22.92
N ALA A 207 -25.97 22.23 -21.74
CA ALA A 207 -26.38 23.31 -20.85
C ALA A 207 -25.81 24.66 -21.29
N GLY A 208 -24.53 24.70 -21.67
CA GLY A 208 -23.84 25.95 -22.04
C GLY A 208 -24.47 26.64 -23.26
N GLU A 209 -24.85 25.88 -24.29
CA GLU A 209 -25.55 26.45 -25.45
C GLU A 209 -26.98 26.90 -25.15
N LYS A 210 -27.66 26.24 -24.22
CA LYS A 210 -28.99 26.66 -23.74
C LYS A 210 -28.88 28.00 -22.99
N GLU A 211 -27.87 28.15 -22.13
CA GLU A 211 -27.60 29.40 -21.41
C GLU A 211 -27.23 30.56 -22.34
N ARG A 212 -26.42 30.28 -23.37
CA ARG A 212 -26.01 31.28 -24.39
C ARG A 212 -27.10 31.56 -25.42
N LYS A 213 -28.26 30.90 -25.34
CA LYS A 213 -29.39 30.97 -26.30
C LYS A 213 -28.94 30.74 -27.75
N SER A 214 -27.89 29.96 -27.96
CA SER A 214 -27.31 29.71 -29.28
C SER A 214 -27.92 28.49 -29.99
N LEU A 215 -28.70 27.69 -29.26
CA LEU A 215 -29.42 26.53 -29.80
C LEU A 215 -30.43 26.91 -30.88
N GLU A 216 -31.20 27.98 -30.66
CA GLU A 216 -32.26 28.42 -31.59
C GLU A 216 -31.69 28.84 -32.95
N PRO A 217 -30.67 29.73 -33.04
CA PRO A 217 -29.99 30.03 -34.30
C PRO A 217 -29.36 28.80 -34.98
N LEU A 218 -28.81 27.87 -34.20
CA LEU A 218 -28.14 26.68 -34.73
C LEU A 218 -29.11 25.73 -35.44
N LEU A 219 -30.35 25.64 -34.94
CA LEU A 219 -31.41 24.78 -35.48
C LEU A 219 -32.13 25.38 -36.69
N ILE A 220 -31.96 26.68 -36.96
CA ILE A 220 -32.50 27.37 -38.15
C ILE A 220 -31.59 27.16 -39.38
N ASN A 221 -30.32 26.81 -39.16
CA ASN A 221 -29.40 26.52 -40.27
C ASN A 221 -29.88 25.33 -41.11
N PRO A 222 -29.56 25.31 -42.42
CA PRO A 222 -29.94 24.22 -43.34
C PRO A 222 -29.07 22.96 -43.14
N VAL A 223 -28.96 22.49 -41.90
CA VAL A 223 -28.23 21.29 -41.48
C VAL A 223 -29.18 20.40 -40.68
N PRO A 224 -29.32 19.11 -41.02
CA PRO A 224 -30.22 18.23 -40.28
C PRO A 224 -29.75 18.04 -38.84
N ARG A 225 -30.70 17.98 -37.89
CA ARG A 225 -30.46 17.96 -36.45
C ARG A 225 -29.51 16.84 -36.00
N TRP A 226 -29.61 15.66 -36.61
CA TRP A 226 -28.72 14.53 -36.30
C TRP A 226 -27.25 14.81 -36.65
N GLN A 227 -26.95 15.60 -37.70
CA GLN A 227 -25.57 15.95 -38.04
C GLN A 227 -24.97 16.92 -37.00
N ILE A 228 -25.80 17.78 -36.42
CA ILE A 228 -25.40 18.67 -35.33
C ILE A 228 -25.10 17.83 -34.07
N MET A 229 -26.01 16.93 -33.72
CA MET A 229 -25.84 16.02 -32.57
C MET A 229 -24.60 15.13 -32.71
N CYS A 230 -24.44 14.45 -33.85
CA CYS A 230 -23.28 13.60 -34.10
C CYS A 230 -21.97 14.38 -34.14
N GLY A 231 -21.96 15.59 -34.72
CA GLY A 231 -20.76 16.45 -34.74
C GLY A 231 -20.28 16.82 -33.33
N LYS A 232 -21.23 17.15 -32.44
CA LYS A 232 -20.96 17.45 -31.03
C LYS A 232 -20.50 16.23 -30.25
N MET A 233 -21.20 15.11 -30.39
CA MET A 233 -20.85 13.87 -29.73
C MET A 233 -19.46 13.38 -30.15
N LEU A 234 -19.10 13.52 -31.43
CA LEU A 234 -17.78 13.16 -31.94
C LEU A 234 -16.68 14.07 -31.37
N ALA A 235 -16.96 15.36 -31.16
CA ALA A 235 -16.05 16.25 -30.45
C ALA A 235 -15.85 15.80 -29.00
N THR A 236 -16.92 15.49 -28.26
CA THR A 236 -16.84 14.94 -26.90
C THR A 236 -16.01 13.66 -26.83
N VAL A 237 -16.22 12.73 -27.76
CA VAL A 237 -15.48 11.46 -27.84
C VAL A 237 -13.99 11.71 -28.06
N VAL A 238 -13.62 12.60 -29.00
CA VAL A 238 -12.21 12.93 -29.26
C VAL A 238 -11.52 13.49 -28.01
N PHE A 239 -12.19 14.34 -27.24
CA PHE A 239 -11.64 14.89 -26.00
C PHE A 239 -11.50 13.81 -24.91
N ALA A 240 -12.49 12.93 -24.76
CA ALA A 240 -12.41 11.80 -23.83
C ALA A 240 -11.23 10.86 -24.17
N PHE A 241 -11.08 10.48 -25.44
CA PHE A 241 -9.95 9.66 -25.91
C PHE A 241 -8.60 10.37 -25.78
N SER A 242 -8.55 11.69 -25.97
CA SER A 242 -7.33 12.47 -25.77
C SER A 242 -6.91 12.47 -24.30
N SER A 243 -7.86 12.65 -23.37
CA SER A 243 -7.62 12.53 -21.92
C SER A 243 -7.13 11.13 -21.53
N LEU A 244 -7.78 10.09 -22.05
CA LEU A 244 -7.38 8.70 -21.81
C LEU A 244 -5.95 8.43 -22.32
N THR A 245 -5.64 8.88 -23.54
CA THR A 245 -4.30 8.74 -24.14
C THR A 245 -3.25 9.46 -23.31
N LEU A 246 -3.55 10.68 -22.86
CA LEU A 246 -2.64 11.43 -21.98
C LEU A 246 -2.45 10.70 -20.65
N THR A 247 -3.50 10.08 -20.10
CA THR A 247 -3.41 9.28 -18.86
C THR A 247 -2.46 8.11 -19.05
N LEU A 248 -2.58 7.38 -20.16
CA LEU A 248 -1.68 6.26 -20.48
C LEU A 248 -0.22 6.71 -20.65
N ILE A 249 0.00 7.84 -21.31
CA ILE A 249 1.33 8.45 -21.46
C ILE A 249 1.88 8.82 -20.07
N SER A 250 1.10 9.50 -19.23
CA SER A 250 1.51 9.84 -17.87
C SER A 250 1.85 8.60 -17.05
N PHE A 251 1.06 7.52 -17.13
CA PHE A 251 1.39 6.26 -16.47
C PHE A 251 2.68 5.64 -17.02
N ARG A 252 2.92 5.69 -18.34
CA ARG A 252 4.18 5.21 -18.93
C ARG A 252 5.40 5.94 -18.34
N PHE A 253 5.30 7.23 -18.06
CA PHE A 253 6.36 8.00 -17.40
C PHE A 253 6.38 7.83 -15.88
N ALA A 254 5.23 7.57 -15.25
CA ALA A 254 5.10 7.42 -13.80
C ALA A 254 5.58 6.07 -13.28
N LEU A 255 5.29 4.98 -13.99
CA LEU A 255 5.60 3.61 -13.56
C LEU A 255 7.08 3.36 -13.25
N PRO A 256 8.07 3.91 -13.98
CA PRO A 256 9.49 3.79 -13.61
C PRO A 256 9.86 4.39 -12.25
N TYR A 257 9.11 5.38 -11.75
CA TYR A 257 9.35 6.00 -10.44
C TYR A 257 8.65 5.26 -9.29
N MET A 258 7.91 4.19 -9.61
CA MET A 258 7.25 3.36 -8.63
C MET A 258 8.26 2.40 -8.01
N PRO A 259 8.23 2.16 -6.69
CA PRO A 259 9.06 1.15 -6.03
C PRO A 259 8.54 -0.26 -6.36
N THR A 260 8.74 -0.69 -7.61
CA THR A 260 8.26 -1.97 -8.16
C THR A 260 8.89 -3.17 -7.46
N GLY A 261 10.17 -3.06 -7.09
CA GLY A 261 10.94 -4.12 -6.42
C GLY A 261 10.42 -4.46 -5.01
N SER A 262 9.96 -3.48 -4.24
CA SER A 262 9.38 -3.74 -2.89
C SER A 262 7.90 -4.13 -2.94
N LEU A 263 7.18 -3.76 -4.01
CA LEU A 263 5.79 -4.14 -4.25
C LEU A 263 5.62 -5.49 -4.97
N GLY A 264 6.72 -6.14 -5.35
CA GLY A 264 6.72 -7.41 -6.09
C GLY A 264 6.13 -7.31 -7.49
N ILE A 265 5.94 -6.10 -8.02
CA ILE A 265 5.30 -5.90 -9.33
C ILE A 265 6.39 -5.98 -10.38
N ASP A 266 6.46 -7.10 -11.10
CA ASP A 266 7.28 -7.17 -12.30
C ASP A 266 6.52 -6.52 -13.46
N LEU A 267 6.94 -5.30 -13.82
CA LEU A 267 6.39 -4.54 -14.95
C LEU A 267 7.26 -4.68 -16.20
N THR A 268 8.10 -5.72 -16.27
CA THR A 268 8.75 -6.09 -17.53
C THR A 268 7.67 -6.47 -18.53
N LEU A 269 7.26 -5.50 -19.33
CA LEU A 269 6.67 -5.73 -20.64
C LEU A 269 7.79 -6.28 -21.50
N ASP A 270 8.11 -7.55 -21.30
CA ASP A 270 8.91 -8.30 -22.25
C ASP A 270 8.07 -8.34 -23.52
N LEU A 271 8.32 -7.41 -24.42
CA LEU A 271 7.89 -7.52 -25.80
C LEU A 271 8.72 -8.68 -26.34
N GLN A 272 8.21 -9.90 -26.12
CA GLN A 272 8.71 -11.09 -26.78
C GLN A 272 8.52 -10.88 -28.28
N THR A 273 9.55 -10.32 -28.91
CA THR A 273 9.83 -10.38 -30.34
C THR A 273 10.86 -11.45 -30.57
#